data_AF-A0A1C0TN08-F1
#
_entry.id   AF-A0A1C0TN08-F1
#
_cell.length_a   1.000
_cell.length_b   1.000
_cell.length_c   1.000
_cell.angle_alpha   90.00
_cell.angle_beta   90.00
_cell.angle_gamma   90.00
#
_symmetry.space_group_name_H-M   'P 1'
#
loop_
_entity.id
_entity.type
_entity.pdbx_description
1 polymer ?
#
loop_
_entity_poly.entity_id
_entity_poly.type
_entity_poly.pdbx_seq_one_letter_code
_entity_poly.pdbx_strand_id
1 'polypeptide(L)'
;MNFAMVLMGLSLHVLIWEKLPDWGTWFNTLISQMPKPLAYLYDAWHCPYCFGFWVVLMLHVLTGQFTVLSLEVMPDYLGVAAEPIAWFLDALVGALLILFGSLLLKAVSGPALTGHQKVMAFKQAQMEKSD
;
A
#
# COMPACT_ATOMS: atom_id res chain seq x y z
N MET A 1 2.84 -17.76 -6.06
CA MET A 1 2.28 -16.53 -5.46
C MET A 1 1.84 -15.61 -6.57
N ASN A 2 0.75 -14.90 -6.37
CA ASN A 2 0.26 -13.87 -7.27
C ASN A 2 0.47 -12.49 -6.63
N PHE A 3 1.30 -11.67 -7.26
CA PHE A 3 1.62 -10.33 -6.75
C PHE A 3 0.66 -9.24 -7.25
N ALA A 4 -0.25 -9.54 -8.18
CA ALA A 4 -1.17 -8.54 -8.72
C ALA A 4 -2.02 -7.90 -7.61
N MET A 5 -2.59 -8.72 -6.73
CA MET A 5 -3.37 -8.30 -5.56
C MET A 5 -2.58 -7.37 -4.64
N VAL A 6 -1.34 -7.75 -4.33
CA VAL A 6 -0.43 -7.00 -3.46
C VAL A 6 -0.06 -5.67 -4.10
N LEU A 7 0.27 -5.64 -5.39
CA LEU A 7 0.64 -4.42 -6.10
C LEU A 7 -0.55 -3.46 -6.25
N MET A 8 -1.75 -3.97 -6.50
CA MET A 8 -2.98 -3.17 -6.50
C MET A 8 -3.28 -2.62 -5.09
N GLY A 9 -3.18 -3.44 -4.05
CA GLY A 9 -3.38 -2.98 -2.67
C GLY A 9 -2.35 -1.92 -2.25
N LEU A 10 -1.08 -2.11 -2.63
CA LEU A 10 -0.01 -1.16 -2.39
C LEU A 10 -0.24 0.15 -3.16
N SER A 11 -0.64 0.08 -4.43
CA SER A 11 -0.90 1.29 -5.23
C SER A 11 -2.08 2.08 -4.70
N LEU A 12 -3.13 1.40 -4.21
CA LEU A 12 -4.25 2.05 -3.52
C LEU A 12 -3.79 2.72 -2.22
N HIS A 13 -2.95 2.06 -1.41
CA HIS A 13 -2.42 2.66 -0.18
C HIS A 13 -1.61 3.92 -0.48
N VAL A 14 -0.69 3.85 -1.45
CA VAL A 14 0.12 5.00 -1.89
C VAL A 14 -0.78 6.11 -2.44
N LEU A 15 -1.78 5.79 -3.25
CA LEU A 15 -2.69 6.80 -3.79
C LEU A 15 -3.46 7.53 -2.69
N ILE A 16 -4.07 6.79 -1.76
CA ILE A 16 -4.96 7.35 -0.74
C ILE A 16 -4.18 8.15 0.32
N TRP A 17 -3.04 7.65 0.78
CA TRP A 17 -2.32 8.28 1.89
C TRP A 17 -1.08 9.09 1.48
N GLU A 18 -0.45 8.81 0.34
CA GLU A 18 0.77 9.51 -0.07
C GLU A 18 0.57 10.47 -1.25
N LYS A 19 -0.51 10.36 -2.04
CA LYS A 19 -0.71 11.19 -3.25
C LYS A 19 -1.96 12.06 -3.24
N LEU A 20 -3.10 11.51 -2.82
CA LEU A 20 -4.36 12.27 -2.76
C LEU A 20 -4.30 13.50 -1.83
N PRO A 21 -3.64 13.46 -0.66
CA PRO A 21 -3.47 14.65 0.19
C PRO A 21 -2.69 15.78 -0.48
N ASP A 22 -1.79 15.46 -1.42
CA ASP A 22 -0.94 16.42 -2.14
C ASP A 22 -1.58 16.95 -3.43
N TRP A 23 -2.59 16.27 -3.99
CA TRP A 23 -3.25 16.64 -5.26
C TRP A 23 -4.21 17.84 -5.17
N GLY A 24 -4.33 18.47 -4.00
CA GLY A 24 -5.05 19.73 -3.82
C GLY A 24 -5.80 19.83 -2.48
N THR A 25 -6.40 20.98 -2.22
CA THR A 25 -7.13 21.23 -0.95
C THR A 25 -8.49 20.55 -0.87
N TRP A 26 -9.06 20.11 -1.99
CA TRP A 26 -10.40 19.50 -2.04
C TRP A 26 -10.47 18.19 -1.26
N PHE A 27 -9.45 17.32 -1.36
CA PHE A 27 -9.42 16.04 -0.65
C PHE A 27 -9.31 16.27 0.87
N ASN A 28 -8.40 17.14 1.29
CA ASN A 28 -8.26 17.50 2.70
C ASN A 28 -9.53 18.18 3.26
N THR A 29 -10.27 18.91 2.43
CA THR A 29 -11.58 19.48 2.79
C THR A 29 -12.65 18.40 2.92
N LEU A 30 -12.64 17.39 2.05
CA LEU A 30 -13.56 16.24 2.16
C LEU A 30 -13.30 15.43 3.44
N ILE A 31 -12.03 15.19 3.76
CA ILE A 31 -11.64 14.51 5.00
C ILE A 31 -12.08 15.32 6.24
N SER A 32 -11.91 16.65 6.22
CA SER A 32 -12.29 17.50 7.37
C SER A 32 -13.80 17.64 7.57
N GLN A 33 -14.60 17.42 6.52
CA GLN A 33 -16.06 17.41 6.59
C GLN A 33 -16.65 16.04 6.97
N MET A 34 -15.83 15.00 7.13
CA MET A 34 -16.34 13.67 7.45
C MET A 34 -16.90 13.58 8.88
N PRO A 35 -17.93 12.74 9.10
CA PRO A 35 -18.38 12.39 10.43
C PRO A 35 -17.24 11.75 11.24
N LYS A 36 -17.19 12.04 12.54
CA LYS A 36 -16.18 11.51 13.48
C LYS A 36 -15.80 10.03 13.30
N PRO A 37 -16.73 9.07 13.14
CA PRO A 37 -16.35 7.66 12.99
C PRO A 37 -15.57 7.39 11.68
N LEU A 38 -15.89 8.11 10.61
CA LEU A 38 -15.28 7.91 9.30
C LEU A 38 -13.88 8.55 9.25
N ALA A 39 -13.72 9.73 9.87
CA ALA A 39 -12.42 10.35 10.07
C ALA A 39 -11.49 9.46 10.92
N TYR A 40 -12.01 8.85 12.01
CA TYR A 40 -11.24 7.89 12.80
C TYR A 40 -10.79 6.68 11.98
N LEU A 41 -11.68 6.12 11.14
CA LEU A 41 -11.34 4.98 10.30
C LEU A 41 -10.24 5.32 9.29
N TYR A 42 -10.32 6.50 8.67
CA TYR A 42 -9.30 7.01 7.75
C TYR A 42 -7.91 7.11 8.43
N ASP A 43 -7.85 7.68 9.63
CA ASP A 43 -6.60 7.81 10.38
C ASP A 43 -6.07 6.44 10.84
N ALA A 44 -6.94 5.56 11.34
CA ALA A 44 -6.57 4.22 11.77
C ALA A 44 -6.05 3.35 10.61
N TRP A 45 -6.59 3.53 9.41
CA TRP A 45 -6.21 2.78 8.21
C TRP A 45 -4.98 3.37 7.51
N HIS A 46 -4.39 4.45 8.00
CA HIS A 46 -3.12 4.94 7.46
C HIS A 46 -1.99 3.91 7.60
N CYS A 47 -2.07 3.00 8.56
CA CYS A 47 -1.14 1.88 8.66
C CYS A 47 -1.27 0.93 7.45
N PRO A 48 -0.20 0.71 6.65
CA PRO A 48 -0.26 -0.10 5.43
C PRO A 48 -0.63 -1.56 5.69
N TYR A 49 -0.32 -2.10 6.86
CA TYR A 49 -0.77 -3.44 7.25
C TYR A 49 -2.27 -3.48 7.55
N CYS A 50 -2.78 -2.51 8.32
CA CYS A 50 -4.19 -2.44 8.70
C CYS A 50 -5.09 -2.24 7.48
N PHE A 51 -4.75 -1.29 6.61
CA PHE A 51 -5.45 -1.12 5.33
C PHE A 51 -5.24 -2.32 4.40
N GLY A 52 -4.01 -2.83 4.33
CA GLY A 52 -3.64 -3.96 3.48
C GLY A 52 -4.51 -5.19 3.71
N PHE A 53 -4.83 -5.50 4.96
CA PHE A 53 -5.72 -6.63 5.29
C PHE A 53 -7.11 -6.47 4.65
N TRP A 54 -7.76 -5.33 4.86
CA TRP A 54 -9.09 -5.07 4.34
C TRP A 54 -9.12 -4.94 2.83
N VAL A 55 -8.13 -4.27 2.24
CA VAL A 55 -8.07 -4.07 0.79
C VAL A 55 -7.82 -5.38 0.06
N VAL A 56 -6.96 -6.27 0.59
CA VAL A 56 -6.70 -7.58 -0.03
C VAL A 56 -7.95 -8.46 0.05
N LEU A 57 -8.67 -8.45 1.16
CA LEU A 57 -9.94 -9.17 1.28
C LEU A 57 -10.99 -8.62 0.31
N MET A 58 -11.09 -7.30 0.17
CA MET A 58 -11.98 -6.67 -0.82
C MET A 58 -11.58 -7.04 -2.26
N LEU A 59 -10.29 -6.96 -2.59
CA LEU A 59 -9.77 -7.34 -3.90
C LEU A 59 -9.99 -8.82 -4.19
N HIS A 60 -9.90 -9.68 -3.19
CA HIS A 60 -10.23 -11.10 -3.31
C HIS A 60 -11.69 -11.27 -3.74
N VAL A 61 -12.62 -10.63 -3.04
CA VAL A 61 -14.05 -10.68 -3.38
C VAL A 61 -14.33 -10.13 -4.79
N LEU A 62 -13.61 -9.08 -5.21
CA LEU A 62 -13.81 -8.46 -6.52
C LEU A 62 -13.20 -9.23 -7.69
N THR A 63 -12.06 -9.90 -7.47
CA THR A 63 -11.26 -10.50 -8.55
C THR A 63 -11.27 -12.04 -8.54
N GLY A 64 -11.68 -12.65 -7.42
CA GLY A 64 -11.58 -14.08 -7.18
C GLY A 64 -10.13 -14.58 -7.04
N GLN A 65 -9.13 -13.70 -6.93
CA GLN A 65 -7.73 -14.11 -6.89
C GLN A 65 -7.19 -14.27 -5.48
N PHE A 66 -6.27 -15.21 -5.31
CA PHE A 66 -5.48 -15.40 -4.08
C PHE A 66 -4.06 -14.90 -4.28
N THR A 67 -3.49 -14.27 -3.25
CA THR A 67 -2.06 -13.96 -3.16
C THR A 67 -1.24 -15.25 -3.07
N VAL A 68 -1.70 -16.21 -2.27
CA VAL A 68 -1.13 -17.53 -2.06
C VAL A 68 -2.03 -18.56 -2.73
N LEU A 69 -1.67 -18.94 -3.96
CA LEU A 69 -2.44 -19.87 -4.80
C LEU A 69 -2.74 -21.23 -4.13
N SER A 70 -1.90 -21.68 -3.19
CA SER A 70 -2.16 -22.94 -2.47
C SER A 70 -3.32 -22.86 -1.48
N LEU A 71 -3.80 -21.66 -1.12
CA LEU A 71 -4.98 -21.48 -0.29
C LEU A 71 -6.28 -21.66 -1.07
N GLU A 72 -6.25 -21.57 -2.40
CA GLU A 72 -7.42 -21.76 -3.26
C GLU A 72 -7.99 -23.19 -3.17
N VAL A 73 -7.11 -24.19 -3.08
CA VAL A 73 -7.47 -25.61 -2.95
C VAL A 73 -7.67 -26.06 -1.50
N MET A 74 -7.59 -25.13 -0.53
CA MET A 74 -7.77 -25.45 0.89
C MET A 74 -9.14 -26.09 1.22
N PRO A 75 -10.26 -25.64 0.62
CA PRO A 75 -11.57 -26.26 0.83
C PRO A 75 -11.66 -27.72 0.36
N ASP A 76 -10.81 -28.16 -0.58
CA ASP A 76 -10.89 -29.50 -1.16
C ASP A 76 -10.55 -30.60 -0.15
N TYR A 77 -9.69 -30.31 0.84
CA TYR A 77 -9.25 -31.29 1.84
C TYR A 77 -9.69 -30.97 3.28
N LEU A 78 -10.04 -29.72 3.60
CA LEU A 78 -10.56 -29.32 4.92
C LEU A 78 -12.07 -29.04 4.92
N GLY A 79 -12.73 -29.09 3.76
CA GLY A 79 -14.16 -28.82 3.60
C GLY A 79 -14.52 -27.34 3.56
N VAL A 80 -15.82 -27.05 3.44
CA VAL A 80 -16.38 -25.70 3.19
C VAL A 80 -16.03 -24.70 4.30
N ALA A 81 -15.86 -25.16 5.54
CA ALA A 81 -15.45 -24.29 6.65
C ALA A 81 -14.03 -23.70 6.48
N ALA A 82 -13.21 -24.27 5.58
CA ALA A 82 -11.86 -23.80 5.32
C ALA A 82 -11.80 -22.59 4.38
N GLU A 83 -12.87 -22.29 3.64
CA GLU A 83 -12.93 -21.14 2.73
C GLU A 83 -12.70 -19.78 3.44
N PRO A 84 -13.43 -19.42 4.51
CA PRO A 84 -13.17 -18.17 5.23
C PRO A 84 -11.78 -18.16 5.90
N ILE A 85 -11.26 -19.32 6.28
CA ILE A 85 -9.91 -19.46 6.84
C ILE A 85 -8.86 -19.16 5.76
N ALA A 86 -9.04 -19.71 4.56
CA ALA A 86 -8.18 -19.45 3.41
C ALA A 86 -8.15 -17.96 3.06
N TRP A 87 -9.30 -17.31 3.02
CA TRP A 87 -9.39 -15.86 2.72
C TRP A 87 -8.70 -15.03 3.78
N PHE A 88 -8.91 -15.37 5.05
CA PHE A 88 -8.26 -14.68 6.17
C PHE A 88 -6.73 -14.83 6.13
N LEU A 89 -6.23 -16.04 5.90
CA LEU A 89 -4.79 -16.31 5.78
C LEU A 89 -4.19 -15.60 4.56
N ASP A 90 -4.89 -15.57 3.43
CA ASP A 90 -4.44 -14.86 2.22
C ASP A 90 -4.33 -13.36 2.47
N ALA A 91 -5.36 -12.77 3.11
CA ALA A 91 -5.39 -11.37 3.48
C ALA A 91 -4.25 -10.99 4.44
N LEU A 92 -3.91 -11.86 5.39
CA LEU A 92 -2.76 -11.64 6.29
C LEU A 92 -1.43 -11.61 5.53
N VAL A 93 -1.22 -12.54 4.60
CA VAL A 93 0.01 -12.58 3.79
C VAL A 93 0.07 -11.36 2.86
N GLY A 94 -1.04 -11.04 2.20
CA GLY A 94 -1.13 -9.85 1.34
C GLY A 94 -0.85 -8.56 2.09
N ALA A 95 -1.42 -8.39 3.29
CA ALA A 95 -1.17 -7.24 4.16
C ALA A 95 0.30 -7.11 4.56
N LEU A 96 0.95 -8.22 4.90
CA LEU A 96 2.37 -8.23 5.24
C LEU A 96 3.23 -7.80 4.04
N LEU A 97 2.91 -8.28 2.84
CA LEU A 97 3.61 -7.90 1.63
C LEU A 97 3.38 -6.44 1.24
N ILE A 98 2.18 -5.89 1.47
CA ILE A 98 1.90 -4.45 1.28
C ILE A 98 2.73 -3.61 2.26
N LEU A 99 2.77 -3.99 3.55
CA LEU A 99 3.63 -3.33 4.53
C LEU A 99 5.10 -3.37 4.09
N PHE A 100 5.58 -4.55 3.68
CA PHE A 100 6.94 -4.71 3.19
C PHE A 100 7.23 -3.84 1.95
N GLY A 101 6.31 -3.81 0.99
CA GLY A 101 6.39 -2.97 -0.20
C GLY A 101 6.43 -1.48 0.14
N SER A 102 5.58 -1.02 1.06
CA SER A 102 5.58 0.38 1.54
C SER A 102 6.91 0.75 2.21
N LEU A 103 7.45 -0.14 3.05
CA LEU A 103 8.76 0.06 3.68
C LEU A 103 9.90 0.07 2.64
N LEU A 104 9.86 -0.80 1.64
CA LEU A 104 10.83 -0.79 0.54
C LEU A 104 10.79 0.53 -0.23
N LEU A 105 9.60 1.02 -0.59
CA LEU A 105 9.46 2.31 -1.29
C LEU A 105 10.08 3.46 -0.48
N LYS A 106 9.83 3.50 0.84
CA LYS A 106 10.40 4.49 1.75
C LYS A 106 11.91 4.34 1.93
N ALA A 107 12.38 3.09 2.03
CA ALA A 107 13.81 2.77 2.15
C ALA A 107 14.59 3.15 0.89
N VAL A 108 13.99 3.00 -0.30
CA VAL A 108 14.60 3.40 -1.58
C VAL A 108 14.55 4.92 -1.77
N SER A 109 13.49 5.60 -1.33
CA SER A 109 13.37 7.05 -1.50
C SER A 109 14.43 7.84 -0.74
N GLY A 110 14.86 7.39 0.45
CA GLY A 110 15.88 8.10 1.24
C GLY A 110 17.25 8.24 0.54
N PRO A 111 17.88 7.12 0.12
CA PRO A 111 19.11 7.14 -0.67
C PRO A 111 18.93 7.85 -2.01
N ALA A 112 17.79 7.69 -2.68
CA ALA A 112 17.51 8.33 -3.96
C ALA A 112 17.50 9.87 -3.85
N LEU A 113 16.85 10.42 -2.82
CA LEU A 113 16.84 11.85 -2.54
C LEU A 113 18.24 12.38 -2.23
N THR A 114 19.00 11.65 -1.41
CA THR A 114 20.37 12.04 -1.04
C THR A 114 21.31 12.03 -2.26
N GLY A 115 21.21 11.00 -3.11
CA GLY A 115 21.96 10.93 -4.36
C GLY A 115 21.62 12.08 -5.30
N HIS A 116 20.33 12.37 -5.49
CA HIS A 116 19.87 13.48 -6.32
C HIS A 116 20.39 14.84 -5.82
N GLN A 117 20.32 15.10 -4.51
CA GLN A 117 20.85 16.33 -3.90
C GLN A 117 22.35 16.48 -4.15
N LYS A 118 23.14 15.40 -4.00
CA LYS A 118 24.59 15.42 -4.27
C LYS A 118 24.91 15.72 -5.74
N VAL A 119 24.14 15.16 -6.67
CA VAL A 119 24.31 15.43 -8.11
C VAL A 119 23.98 16.89 -8.43
N MET A 120 22.91 17.44 -7.85
CA MET A 120 22.55 18.86 -8.05
C MET A 120 23.60 19.80 -7.46
N ALA A 121 24.09 19.53 -6.26
CA ALA A 121 25.15 20.30 -5.63
C ALA A 121 26.45 20.26 -6.45
N PHE A 122 26.82 19.11 -7.01
CA PHE A 122 27.97 18.99 -7.90
C PHE A 122 27.81 19.85 -9.16
N LYS A 123 26.64 19.80 -9.82
CA LYS A 123 26.36 20.62 -11.01
C LYS A 123 26.41 22.11 -10.70
N GLN A 124 25.85 22.55 -9.58
CA GLN A 124 25.90 23.95 -9.15
C GLN A 124 27.33 24.42 -8.89
N ALA A 125 28.12 23.61 -8.16
CA ALA A 125 29.53 23.93 -7.91
C ALA A 125 30.39 23.97 -9.19
N GLN A 126 30.01 23.22 -10.24
CA GLN A 126 30.68 23.32 -11.55
C GLN A 126 30.29 24.59 -12.32
N MET A 127 29.04 25.04 -12.21
CA MET A 127 28.61 26.30 -12.83
C MET A 127 29.29 27.51 -12.18
N GLU A 128 29.34 27.56 -10.84
CA GLU A 128 30.03 28.65 -10.10
C GLU A 128 31.53 28.72 -10.35
N LYS A 129 32.17 27.62 -10.77
CA LYS A 129 33.61 27.58 -11.08
C LYS A 129 33.93 27.96 -12.53
N SER A 130 32.89 28.11 -13.36
CA SER A 130 33.00 28.41 -14.80
C SER A 130 32.67 29.86 -15.14
N ASP A 131 32.21 30.66 -14.15
CA ASP A 131 32.17 32.12 -14.15
C ASP A 131 33.40 32.70 -13.43
#